data_AF-A0A2V6THN4-F1
#
_entry.id   AF-A0A2V6THN4-F1
#
_cell.length_a   1.000
_cell.length_b   1.000
_cell.length_c   1.000
_cell.angle_alpha   90.00
_cell.angle_beta   90.00
_cell.angle_gamma   90.00
#
_symmetry.space_group_name_H-M   'P 1'
#
loop_
_entity.id
_entity.type
_entity.pdbx_description
1 polymer ?
#
loop_
_entity_poly.entity_id
_entity_poly.type
_entity_poly.pdbx_seq_one_letter_code
_entity_poly.pdbx_strand_id
1 'polypeptide(L)'
;MFFNVSGGPYGIEDAIPTLGPGVTLALLVLTPIFWSLPVALAMAELASAMPDEGGYVTWTRRAFGPYCAFLVGWWSWIDSFVDVAVYPALFVEYLRFWIPEMTGVERWLLVVVFIVALTGLNLCGVRPTGHAAVALAVVSIAPAGALTVAALMGPRVAPWTPMAPAGQGLEALGLGLAVLMWNYSGWDTPSTILGETRAPERAFPLAMFLVLPVLTAAYLLPIGAALASGALPWNEWTTGTLPV
;
A
#
# COMPACT_ATOMS: atom_id res chain seq x y z
N MET A 1 7.81 -4.58 -0.89
CA MET A 1 7.31 -3.22 -0.72
C MET A 1 5.93 -3.06 -1.30
N PHE A 2 5.78 -3.03 -2.63
CA PHE A 2 4.46 -2.83 -3.24
C PHE A 2 3.39 -3.80 -2.69
N PHE A 3 3.60 -5.12 -2.67
CA PHE A 3 2.61 -6.06 -2.06
C PHE A 3 2.73 -6.30 -0.56
N ASN A 4 3.66 -5.63 0.11
CA ASN A 4 3.78 -5.88 1.53
C ASN A 4 2.77 -5.05 2.32
N VAL A 5 2.46 -3.82 1.87
CA VAL A 5 1.47 -2.94 2.53
C VAL A 5 0.72 -2.00 1.58
N SER A 6 0.96 -2.10 0.27
CA SER A 6 0.41 -1.16 -0.71
C SER A 6 -0.55 -1.94 -1.64
N GLY A 7 -1.86 -1.72 -1.50
CA GLY A 7 -2.89 -2.36 -2.34
C GLY A 7 -2.84 -1.97 -3.83
N GLY A 8 -1.85 -1.19 -4.26
CA GLY A 8 -1.94 -0.33 -5.44
C GLY A 8 -2.85 0.87 -5.16
N PRO A 9 -3.29 1.65 -6.16
CA PRO A 9 -4.15 2.83 -5.95
C PRO A 9 -5.51 2.53 -5.32
N TYR A 10 -5.82 1.24 -5.21
CA TYR A 10 -6.97 0.64 -4.56
C TYR A 10 -6.87 0.74 -3.02
N GLY A 11 -7.93 1.22 -2.38
CA GLY A 11 -8.03 1.49 -0.95
C GLY A 11 -7.86 2.96 -0.54
N ILE A 12 -7.57 3.86 -1.48
CA ILE A 12 -7.50 5.32 -1.23
C ILE A 12 -8.81 6.02 -1.60
N GLU A 13 -9.68 5.36 -2.38
CA GLU A 13 -10.94 5.92 -2.87
C GLU A 13 -11.83 6.43 -1.72
N ASP A 14 -11.91 5.69 -0.61
CA ASP A 14 -12.73 6.05 0.56
C ASP A 14 -12.19 7.27 1.33
N ALA A 15 -10.91 7.63 1.14
CA ALA A 15 -10.33 8.81 1.75
C ALA A 15 -10.78 10.10 1.03
N ILE A 16 -11.18 10.01 -0.25
CA ILE A 16 -11.50 11.19 -1.08
C ILE A 16 -12.79 11.89 -0.65
N PRO A 17 -13.93 11.21 -0.40
CA PRO A 17 -15.11 11.85 0.18
C PRO A 17 -14.85 12.45 1.57
N THR A 18 -13.97 11.83 2.34
CA THR A 18 -13.66 12.19 3.74
C THR A 18 -12.63 13.31 3.89
N LEU A 19 -11.78 13.56 2.90
CA LEU A 19 -10.75 14.62 2.95
C LEU A 19 -10.96 15.70 1.90
N GLY A 20 -11.62 15.36 0.81
CA GLY A 20 -11.72 16.16 -0.41
C GLY A 20 -10.61 15.85 -1.41
N PRO A 21 -10.87 16.10 -2.71
CA PRO A 21 -9.90 15.90 -3.78
C PRO A 21 -8.56 16.60 -3.55
N GLY A 22 -8.57 17.89 -3.22
CA GLY A 22 -7.35 18.68 -3.11
C GLY A 22 -6.47 18.30 -1.91
N VAL A 23 -7.05 18.10 -0.73
CA VAL A 23 -6.32 17.64 0.46
C VAL A 23 -5.76 16.24 0.25
N THR A 24 -6.53 15.32 -0.36
CA THR A 24 -6.04 13.97 -0.66
C THR A 24 -4.83 14.01 -1.59
N LEU A 25 -4.89 14.77 -2.68
CA LEU A 25 -3.76 14.94 -3.60
C LEU A 25 -2.55 15.58 -2.93
N ALA A 26 -2.76 16.58 -2.06
CA ALA A 26 -1.69 17.20 -1.29
C ALA A 26 -1.03 16.18 -0.33
N LEU A 27 -1.82 15.42 0.42
CA LEU A 27 -1.30 14.41 1.35
C LEU A 27 -0.63 13.23 0.63
N LEU A 28 -1.09 12.87 -0.57
CA LEU A 28 -0.41 11.87 -1.40
C LEU A 28 1.03 12.28 -1.77
N VAL A 29 1.34 13.59 -1.78
CA VAL A 29 2.68 14.12 -2.03
C VAL A 29 3.42 14.40 -0.71
N LEU A 30 2.75 14.98 0.28
CA LEU A 30 3.37 15.39 1.54
C LEU A 30 3.73 14.18 2.42
N THR A 31 2.87 13.17 2.50
CA THR A 31 3.11 11.96 3.31
C THR A 31 4.41 11.25 2.91
N PRO A 32 4.68 10.92 1.63
CA PRO A 32 5.93 10.26 1.28
C PRO A 32 7.17 11.12 1.54
N ILE A 33 7.07 12.45 1.47
CA ILE A 33 8.20 13.36 1.72
C ILE A 33 8.51 13.48 3.21
N PHE A 34 7.50 13.68 4.05
CA PHE A 34 7.70 13.97 5.47
C PHE A 34 7.71 12.73 6.37
N TRP A 35 7.07 11.65 5.93
CA TRP A 35 6.96 10.41 6.71
C TRP A 35 7.79 9.28 6.10
N SER A 36 7.52 8.91 4.85
CA SER A 36 8.13 7.71 4.26
C SER A 36 9.60 7.88 3.96
N LEU A 37 10.03 9.05 3.44
CA LEU A 37 11.41 9.29 3.07
C LEU A 37 12.36 9.21 4.28
N PRO A 38 12.12 9.88 5.43
CA PRO A 38 12.96 9.72 6.61
C PRO A 38 13.05 8.27 7.10
N VAL A 39 11.93 7.56 7.12
CA VAL A 39 11.88 6.15 7.54
C VAL A 39 12.67 5.28 6.56
N ALA A 40 12.46 5.44 5.26
CA ALA A 40 13.15 4.69 4.22
C ALA A 40 14.67 4.91 4.25
N LEU A 41 15.12 6.14 4.51
CA LEU A 41 16.54 6.48 4.67
C LEU A 41 17.13 5.83 5.93
N ALA A 42 16.42 5.88 7.06
CA ALA A 42 16.86 5.22 8.29
C ALA A 42 16.96 3.70 8.12
N MET A 43 15.97 3.07 7.45
CA MET A 43 16.00 1.65 7.13
C MET A 43 17.14 1.31 6.17
N ALA A 44 17.40 2.16 5.17
CA ALA A 44 18.50 1.98 4.23
C ALA A 44 19.87 2.04 4.90
N GLU A 45 20.07 3.01 5.80
CA GLU A 45 21.31 3.14 6.58
C GLU A 45 21.54 1.90 7.45
N LEU A 46 20.52 1.49 8.23
CA LEU A 46 20.62 0.33 9.12
C LEU A 46 20.82 -0.98 8.35
N ALA A 47 20.10 -1.18 7.24
CA ALA A 47 20.27 -2.36 6.38
C ALA A 47 21.67 -2.44 5.76
N SER A 48 22.28 -1.29 5.46
CA SER A 48 23.65 -1.24 4.95
C SER A 48 24.72 -1.44 6.03
N ALA A 49 24.47 -0.94 7.24
CA ALA A 49 25.42 -1.05 8.35
C ALA A 49 25.37 -2.41 9.04
N MET A 50 24.20 -3.04 9.11
CA MET A 50 23.95 -4.30 9.80
C MET A 50 23.05 -5.21 8.97
N PRO A 51 23.59 -5.85 7.90
CA PRO A 51 22.85 -6.77 7.03
C PRO A 51 22.65 -8.15 7.67
N ASP A 52 22.21 -8.18 8.93
CA ASP A 52 21.92 -9.42 9.65
C ASP A 52 20.52 -9.94 9.31
N GLU A 53 20.32 -11.25 9.43
CA GLU A 53 18.99 -11.86 9.45
C GLU A 53 18.17 -11.34 10.66
N GLY A 54 16.87 -11.10 10.45
CA GLY A 54 15.95 -10.60 11.47
C GLY A 54 15.73 -9.07 11.49
N GLY A 55 16.44 -8.31 10.66
CA GLY A 55 16.14 -6.91 10.35
C GLY A 55 15.96 -6.01 11.59
N TYR A 56 14.84 -5.28 11.62
CA TYR A 56 14.52 -4.32 12.68
C TYR A 56 14.49 -4.91 14.11
N VAL A 57 14.21 -6.21 14.28
CA VAL A 57 14.26 -6.86 15.61
C VAL A 57 15.71 -6.97 16.10
N THR A 58 16.63 -7.34 15.20
CA THR A 58 18.06 -7.47 15.51
C THR A 58 18.67 -6.09 15.79
N TRP A 59 18.30 -5.07 15.02
CA TRP A 59 18.76 -3.69 15.25
C TRP A 59 18.27 -3.15 16.60
N THR A 60 17.00 -3.38 16.93
CA THR A 60 16.42 -2.98 18.23
C THR A 60 17.11 -3.70 19.39
N ARG A 61 17.42 -4.99 19.23
CA ARG A 61 18.14 -5.78 20.25
C ARG A 61 19.52 -5.18 20.55
N ARG A 62 20.24 -4.75 19.51
CA ARG A 62 21.57 -4.15 19.66
C ARG A 62 21.51 -2.77 20.33
N ALA A 63 20.51 -1.95 19.99
CA ALA A 63 20.39 -0.59 20.52
C ALA A 63 19.79 -0.53 21.93
N PHE A 64 18.74 -1.31 22.21
CA PHE A 64 17.90 -1.17 23.41
C PHE A 64 17.81 -2.45 24.26
N GLY A 65 18.50 -3.51 23.86
CA GLY A 65 18.54 -4.78 24.59
C GLY A 65 17.38 -5.74 24.26
N PRO A 66 17.36 -6.92 24.91
CA PRO A 66 16.50 -8.04 24.52
C PRO A 66 15.00 -7.79 24.80
N TYR A 67 14.65 -7.01 25.82
CA TYR A 67 13.25 -6.74 26.17
C TYR A 67 12.55 -5.88 25.11
N CYS A 68 13.19 -4.78 24.68
CA CYS A 68 12.65 -3.93 23.61
C CYS A 68 12.54 -4.68 22.29
N ALA A 69 13.53 -5.54 21.97
CA ALA A 69 13.47 -6.39 20.80
C ALA A 69 12.31 -7.40 20.84
N PHE A 70 12.04 -7.99 22.02
CA PHE A 70 10.88 -8.85 22.21
C PHE A 70 9.57 -8.09 21.96
N LEU A 71 9.43 -6.87 22.51
CA LEU A 71 8.24 -6.05 22.30
C LEU A 71 8.04 -5.71 20.82
N VAL A 72 9.09 -5.29 20.11
CA VAL A 72 9.01 -4.97 18.68
C VAL A 72 8.59 -6.20 17.86
N GLY A 73 9.20 -7.36 18.13
CA GLY A 73 8.82 -8.60 17.46
C GLY A 73 7.38 -9.02 17.77
N TRP A 74 6.95 -8.88 19.03
CA TRP A 74 5.59 -9.21 19.46
C TRP A 74 4.53 -8.32 18.79
N TRP A 75 4.75 -7.01 18.77
CA TRP A 75 3.85 -6.07 18.11
C TRP A 75 3.80 -6.28 16.61
N SER A 76 4.95 -6.51 15.97
CA SER A 76 5.00 -6.81 14.53
C SER A 76 4.22 -8.08 14.18
N TRP A 77 4.29 -9.10 15.04
CA TRP A 77 3.57 -10.35 14.82
C TRP A 77 2.06 -10.19 14.94
N ILE A 78 1.59 -9.42 15.93
CA ILE A 78 0.16 -9.08 16.08
C ILE A 78 -0.32 -8.25 14.88
N ASP A 79 0.45 -7.22 14.51
CA ASP A 79 0.16 -6.35 13.37
C ASP A 79 0.02 -7.16 12.08
N SER A 80 0.96 -8.08 11.84
CA SER A 80 0.93 -8.97 10.66
C SER A 80 -0.35 -9.81 10.56
N PHE A 81 -0.93 -10.28 11.67
CA PHE A 81 -2.19 -11.03 11.62
C PHE A 81 -3.36 -10.16 11.19
N VAL A 82 -3.41 -8.93 11.69
CA VAL A 82 -4.49 -7.98 11.37
C VAL A 82 -4.35 -7.54 9.92
N ASP A 83 -3.15 -7.17 9.50
CA ASP A 83 -2.87 -6.69 8.14
C ASP A 83 -3.13 -7.78 7.09
N VAL A 84 -2.62 -9.00 7.29
CA VAL A 84 -2.81 -10.11 6.34
C VAL A 84 -4.29 -10.51 6.19
N ALA A 85 -5.12 -10.31 7.22
CA ALA A 85 -6.54 -10.60 7.15
C ALA A 85 -7.34 -9.62 6.26
N VAL A 86 -6.81 -8.41 6.02
CA VAL A 86 -7.45 -7.39 5.19
C VAL A 86 -7.45 -7.78 3.71
N TYR A 87 -6.37 -8.36 3.19
CA TYR A 87 -6.23 -8.60 1.75
C TYR A 87 -7.26 -9.59 1.16
N PRO A 88 -7.55 -10.75 1.79
CA PRO A 88 -8.61 -11.64 1.29
C PRO A 88 -9.99 -11.00 1.34
N ALA A 89 -10.26 -10.16 2.35
CA ALA A 89 -11.52 -9.44 2.47
C ALA A 89 -11.66 -8.41 1.34
N LEU A 90 -10.63 -7.61 1.08
CA LEU A 90 -10.59 -6.68 -0.04
C LEU A 90 -10.75 -7.40 -1.38
N PHE A 91 -10.06 -8.53 -1.59
CA PHE A 91 -10.18 -9.31 -2.82
C PHE A 91 -11.64 -9.73 -3.10
N VAL A 92 -12.34 -10.22 -2.08
CA VAL A 92 -13.75 -10.59 -2.22
C VAL A 92 -14.65 -9.37 -2.43
N GLU A 93 -14.35 -8.25 -1.77
CA GLU A 93 -15.11 -7.00 -1.94
C GLU A 93 -15.01 -6.46 -3.38
N TYR A 94 -13.80 -6.47 -3.97
CA TYR A 94 -13.63 -6.11 -5.38
C TYR A 94 -14.36 -7.06 -6.32
N LEU A 95 -14.46 -8.36 -5.99
CA LEU A 95 -15.19 -9.33 -6.81
C LEU A 95 -16.72 -9.07 -6.81
N ARG A 96 -17.26 -8.45 -5.75
CA ARG A 96 -18.68 -8.07 -5.68
C ARG A 96 -19.09 -7.07 -6.76
N PHE A 97 -18.16 -6.27 -7.26
CA PHE A 97 -18.41 -5.37 -8.38
C PHE A 97 -18.90 -6.15 -9.62
N TRP A 98 -18.31 -7.32 -9.87
CA TRP A 98 -18.65 -8.17 -11.02
C TRP A 98 -19.75 -9.18 -10.72
N ILE A 99 -19.84 -9.66 -9.48
CA ILE A 99 -20.80 -10.68 -9.05
C ILE A 99 -21.53 -10.18 -7.78
N PRO A 100 -22.49 -9.26 -7.91
CA PRO A 100 -23.15 -8.63 -6.75
C PRO A 100 -24.04 -9.60 -5.95
N GLU A 101 -24.52 -10.68 -6.57
CA GLU A 101 -25.46 -11.64 -5.98
C GLU A 101 -24.82 -12.73 -5.09
N MET A 102 -23.53 -12.62 -4.78
CA MET A 102 -22.82 -13.63 -3.98
C MET A 102 -23.39 -13.79 -2.56
N THR A 103 -23.71 -15.02 -2.20
CA THR A 103 -24.15 -15.40 -0.86
C THR A 103 -23.03 -15.24 0.17
N GLY A 104 -23.37 -15.21 1.46
CA GLY A 104 -22.38 -15.16 2.54
C GLY A 104 -21.43 -16.38 2.56
N VAL A 105 -21.94 -17.55 2.16
CA VAL A 105 -21.16 -18.80 2.13
C VAL A 105 -20.16 -18.80 0.98
N GLU A 106 -20.58 -18.37 -0.22
CA GLU A 106 -19.68 -18.25 -1.38
C GLU A 106 -18.53 -17.28 -1.10
N ARG A 107 -18.82 -16.15 -0.43
CA ARG A 107 -17.79 -15.20 0.02
C ARG A 107 -16.79 -15.84 0.97
N TRP A 108 -17.29 -16.54 1.98
CA TRP A 108 -16.41 -17.22 2.95
C TRP A 108 -15.54 -18.29 2.29
N LEU A 109 -16.10 -19.07 1.36
CA LEU A 109 -15.35 -20.07 0.60
C LEU A 109 -14.25 -19.43 -0.25
N LEU A 110 -14.52 -18.30 -0.91
CA LEU A 110 -13.50 -17.59 -1.70
C LEU A 110 -12.37 -17.04 -0.84
N VAL A 111 -12.66 -16.49 0.33
CA VAL A 111 -11.63 -16.07 1.29
C VAL A 111 -10.74 -17.27 1.66
N VAL A 112 -11.33 -18.42 1.99
CA VAL A 112 -10.57 -19.63 2.34
C VAL A 112 -9.72 -20.11 1.18
N VAL A 113 -10.29 -20.18 -0.03
CA VAL A 113 -9.55 -20.58 -1.24
C VAL A 113 -8.37 -19.63 -1.51
N PHE A 114 -8.58 -18.32 -1.37
CA PHE A 114 -7.54 -17.31 -1.54
C PHE A 114 -6.40 -17.51 -0.54
N ILE A 115 -6.71 -17.71 0.74
CA ILE A 115 -5.71 -17.96 1.79
C ILE A 115 -4.95 -19.25 1.51
N VAL A 116 -5.64 -20.34 1.16
CA VAL A 116 -4.99 -21.64 0.90
C VAL A 116 -4.09 -21.56 -0.34
N ALA A 117 -4.52 -20.86 -1.39
CA ALA A 117 -3.74 -20.67 -2.61
C ALA A 117 -2.44 -19.88 -2.34
N LEU A 118 -2.54 -18.74 -1.65
CA LEU A 118 -1.36 -17.95 -1.27
C LEU A 118 -0.46 -18.70 -0.29
N THR A 119 -1.04 -19.44 0.66
CA THR A 119 -0.27 -20.29 1.57
C THR A 119 0.51 -21.34 0.78
N GLY A 120 -0.14 -22.02 -0.16
CA GLY A 120 0.49 -23.00 -1.04
C GLY A 120 1.65 -22.41 -1.84
N LEU A 121 1.48 -21.21 -2.41
CA LEU A 121 2.54 -20.48 -3.10
C LEU A 121 3.73 -20.18 -2.19
N ASN A 122 3.47 -19.72 -0.97
CA ASN A 122 4.53 -19.45 0.02
C ASN A 122 5.28 -20.74 0.42
N LEU A 123 4.58 -21.87 0.51
CA LEU A 123 5.20 -23.18 0.78
C LEU A 123 6.07 -23.68 -0.39
N CYS A 124 5.85 -23.22 -1.63
CA CYS A 124 6.72 -23.51 -2.77
C CYS A 124 8.07 -22.76 -2.72
N GLY A 125 8.26 -21.87 -1.73
CA GLY A 125 9.51 -21.18 -1.46
C GLY A 125 9.55 -19.73 -1.95
N VAL A 126 10.66 -19.05 -1.63
CA VAL A 126 10.78 -17.59 -1.78
C VAL A 126 10.91 -17.16 -3.24
N ARG A 127 11.55 -17.95 -4.11
CA ARG A 127 11.73 -17.56 -5.53
C ARG A 127 10.41 -17.52 -6.32
N PRO A 128 9.56 -18.57 -6.32
CA PRO A 128 8.25 -18.51 -6.98
C PRO A 128 7.37 -17.40 -6.41
N THR A 129 7.38 -17.24 -5.08
CA THR A 129 6.63 -16.17 -4.38
C THR A 129 7.10 -14.78 -4.83
N GLY A 130 8.40 -14.57 -4.93
CA GLY A 130 8.97 -13.32 -5.44
C GLY A 130 8.57 -13.01 -6.88
N HIS A 131 8.64 -14.00 -7.78
CA HIS A 131 8.19 -13.83 -9.18
C HIS A 131 6.69 -13.54 -9.27
N ALA A 132 5.88 -14.25 -8.49
CA ALA A 132 4.43 -14.02 -8.43
C ALA A 132 4.10 -12.62 -7.91
N ALA A 133 4.81 -12.13 -6.88
CA ALA A 133 4.65 -10.77 -6.37
C ALA A 133 5.02 -9.71 -7.42
N VAL A 134 6.10 -9.91 -8.18
CA VAL A 134 6.46 -8.99 -9.28
C VAL A 134 5.41 -9.02 -10.39
N ALA A 135 4.95 -10.20 -10.79
CA ALA A 135 3.90 -10.33 -11.80
C ALA A 135 2.61 -9.65 -11.35
N LEU A 136 2.21 -9.85 -10.09
CA LEU A 136 1.06 -9.19 -9.50
C LEU A 136 1.23 -7.67 -9.51
N ALA A 137 2.47 -7.15 -9.34
CA ALA A 137 2.77 -5.71 -9.34
C ALA A 137 2.46 -5.08 -10.67
N VAL A 138 2.96 -5.73 -11.70
CA VAL A 138 2.77 -5.29 -13.08
C VAL A 138 1.29 -5.35 -13.42
N VAL A 139 0.61 -6.44 -13.05
CA VAL A 139 -0.83 -6.62 -13.29
C VAL A 139 -1.68 -5.62 -12.50
N SER A 140 -1.32 -5.26 -11.27
CA SER A 140 -2.10 -4.28 -10.48
C SER A 140 -1.89 -2.85 -10.94
N ILE A 141 -0.68 -2.50 -11.39
CA ILE A 141 -0.36 -1.14 -11.86
C ILE A 141 -0.85 -0.92 -13.30
N ALA A 142 -0.88 -1.95 -14.15
CA ALA A 142 -1.22 -1.82 -15.56
C ALA A 142 -2.61 -1.21 -15.83
N PRO A 143 -3.72 -1.66 -15.19
CA PRO A 143 -5.04 -1.06 -15.35
C PRO A 143 -5.05 0.41 -14.92
N ALA A 144 -4.43 0.71 -13.78
CA ALA A 144 -4.33 2.07 -13.28
C ALA A 144 -3.55 2.99 -14.24
N GLY A 145 -2.48 2.48 -14.85
CA GLY A 145 -1.74 3.17 -15.90
C GLY A 145 -2.58 3.41 -17.16
N ALA A 146 -3.33 2.40 -17.61
CA ALA A 146 -4.22 2.53 -18.77
C ALA A 146 -5.33 3.56 -18.54
N LEU A 147 -5.97 3.53 -17.36
CA LEU A 147 -6.99 4.49 -16.95
C LEU A 147 -6.42 5.91 -16.86
N THR A 148 -5.23 6.07 -16.29
CA THR A 148 -4.51 7.35 -16.26
C THR A 148 -4.35 7.93 -17.66
N VAL A 149 -3.90 7.11 -18.61
CA VAL A 149 -3.70 7.52 -20.01
C VAL A 149 -5.02 7.89 -20.67
N ALA A 150 -6.08 7.09 -20.47
CA ALA A 150 -7.40 7.36 -21.02
C ALA A 150 -8.02 8.67 -20.49
N ALA A 151 -7.95 8.89 -19.18
CA ALA A 151 -8.43 10.12 -18.53
C ALA A 151 -7.68 11.36 -19.01
N LEU A 152 -6.38 11.25 -19.35
CA LEU A 152 -5.62 12.34 -19.94
C LEU A 152 -6.06 12.69 -21.38
N MET A 153 -6.72 11.79 -22.11
CA MET A 153 -7.21 12.05 -23.46
C MET A 153 -8.58 12.75 -23.49
N GLY A 154 -9.31 12.77 -22.37
CA GLY A 154 -10.64 13.37 -22.26
C GLY A 154 -10.63 14.86 -21.87
N PRO A 155 -11.82 15.49 -21.81
CA PRO A 155 -12.01 16.79 -21.17
C PRO A 155 -11.54 16.75 -19.71
N ARG A 156 -10.94 17.84 -19.23
CA ARG A 156 -10.37 17.89 -17.88
C ARG A 156 -11.04 18.94 -17.01
N VAL A 157 -11.42 18.53 -15.81
CA VAL A 157 -11.77 19.43 -14.71
C VAL A 157 -10.56 19.60 -13.80
N ALA A 158 -10.56 20.63 -12.95
CA ALA A 158 -9.52 20.80 -11.95
C ALA A 158 -9.62 19.67 -10.91
N PRO A 159 -8.63 18.77 -10.78
CA PRO A 159 -8.73 17.59 -9.93
C PRO A 159 -8.67 17.92 -8.43
N TRP A 160 -8.30 19.15 -8.08
CA TRP A 160 -8.17 19.63 -6.70
C TRP A 160 -9.39 20.46 -6.24
N THR A 161 -10.48 20.52 -7.02
CA THR A 161 -11.69 21.27 -6.66
C THR A 161 -12.85 20.34 -6.31
N PRO A 162 -13.46 20.47 -5.12
CA PRO A 162 -13.08 21.35 -4.01
C PRO A 162 -11.78 20.89 -3.32
N MET A 163 -11.11 21.81 -2.63
CA MET A 163 -9.88 21.49 -1.88
C MET A 163 -10.21 20.56 -0.71
N ALA A 164 -11.21 20.93 0.08
CA ALA A 164 -11.78 20.15 1.17
C ALA A 164 -13.31 20.27 1.15
N PRO A 165 -14.06 19.26 1.61
CA PRO A 165 -15.50 19.31 1.79
C PRO A 165 -15.89 20.30 2.89
N ALA A 166 -17.03 20.94 2.74
CA ALA A 166 -17.53 21.88 3.76
C ALA A 166 -17.93 21.11 5.04
N GLY A 167 -17.44 21.57 6.21
CA GLY A 167 -17.87 21.07 7.51
C GLY A 167 -17.08 19.90 8.09
N GLN A 168 -15.97 19.48 7.46
CA GLN A 168 -15.10 18.44 8.02
C GLN A 168 -14.09 19.02 9.02
N GLY A 169 -13.99 18.38 10.19
CA GLY A 169 -13.08 18.75 11.27
C GLY A 169 -11.75 17.98 11.26
N LEU A 170 -10.93 18.23 12.28
CA LEU A 170 -9.62 17.59 12.46
C LEU A 170 -9.68 16.05 12.54
N GLU A 171 -10.81 15.51 12.97
CA GLU A 171 -11.06 14.05 13.05
C GLU A 171 -11.00 13.38 11.67
N ALA A 172 -11.66 13.98 10.66
CA ALA A 172 -11.65 13.46 9.30
C ALA A 172 -10.24 13.47 8.69
N LEU A 173 -9.47 14.52 9.01
CA LEU A 173 -8.05 14.61 8.64
C LEU A 173 -7.24 13.46 9.26
N GLY A 174 -7.46 13.17 10.55
CA GLY A 174 -6.77 12.08 11.25
C GLY A 174 -7.05 10.71 10.64
N LEU A 175 -8.32 10.40 10.34
CA LEU A 175 -8.71 9.14 9.71
C LEU A 175 -8.15 9.00 8.29
N GLY A 176 -8.30 10.02 7.45
CA GLY A 176 -7.78 9.99 6.09
C GLY A 176 -6.26 9.94 6.03
N LEU A 177 -5.57 10.65 6.94
CA LEU A 177 -4.12 10.56 7.07
C LEU A 177 -3.69 9.15 7.51
N ALA A 178 -4.40 8.50 8.43
CA ALA A 178 -4.08 7.13 8.83
C ALA A 178 -4.17 6.14 7.66
N VAL A 179 -5.20 6.26 6.81
CA VAL A 179 -5.34 5.43 5.58
C VAL A 179 -4.19 5.68 4.61
N LEU A 180 -3.83 6.95 4.38
CA LEU A 180 -2.72 7.32 3.50
C LEU A 180 -1.37 6.84 4.05
N MET A 181 -1.15 6.97 5.36
CA MET A 181 0.06 6.50 6.02
C MET A 181 0.19 4.97 5.94
N TRP A 182 -0.92 4.24 6.11
CA TRP A 182 -0.94 2.78 5.95
C TRP A 182 -0.54 2.37 4.52
N ASN A 183 -1.10 3.02 3.49
CA ASN A 183 -0.73 2.79 2.08
C ASN A 183 0.75 3.08 1.77
N TYR A 184 1.38 3.98 2.54
CA TYR A 184 2.79 4.33 2.43
C TYR A 184 3.66 3.68 3.51
N SER A 185 3.20 2.60 4.16
CA SER A 185 3.95 1.90 5.22
C SER A 185 4.68 0.65 4.71
N GLY A 186 5.40 -0.05 5.59
CA GLY A 186 6.14 -1.29 5.28
C GLY A 186 7.60 -1.12 4.89
N TRP A 187 8.18 0.05 5.15
CA TRP A 187 9.59 0.34 4.81
C TRP A 187 10.59 -0.59 5.52
N ASP A 188 10.16 -1.18 6.62
CA ASP A 188 10.91 -2.07 7.49
C ASP A 188 10.81 -3.54 7.09
N THR A 189 9.75 -3.99 6.41
CA THR A 189 9.53 -5.42 6.18
C THR A 189 10.62 -6.12 5.38
N PRO A 190 11.17 -5.55 4.29
CA PRO A 190 12.25 -6.20 3.55
C PRO A 190 13.55 -6.32 4.36
N SER A 191 13.68 -5.62 5.50
CA SER A 191 14.83 -5.79 6.39
C SER A 191 14.91 -7.19 7.00
N THR A 192 13.77 -7.90 7.08
CA THR A 192 13.71 -9.24 7.69
C THR A 192 14.36 -10.32 6.82
N ILE A 193 14.46 -10.09 5.50
CA ILE A 193 14.99 -11.03 4.50
C ILE A 193 16.35 -10.58 3.91
N LEU A 194 17.09 -9.73 4.64
CA LEU A 194 18.38 -9.23 4.17
C LEU A 194 19.40 -10.35 3.91
N GLY A 195 19.38 -11.44 4.69
CA GLY A 195 20.28 -12.59 4.51
C GLY A 195 20.07 -13.35 3.20
N GLU A 196 18.86 -13.31 2.64
CA GLU A 196 18.55 -13.94 1.34
C GLU A 196 18.80 -13.00 0.15
N THR A 197 19.12 -11.74 0.42
CA THR A 197 19.32 -10.71 -0.59
C THR A 197 20.77 -10.70 -1.07
N ARG A 198 20.99 -10.64 -2.39
CA ARG A 198 22.34 -10.50 -2.94
C ARG A 198 22.83 -9.07 -2.75
N ALA A 199 23.99 -8.91 -2.08
CA ALA A 199 24.60 -7.61 -1.80
C ALA A 199 23.62 -6.60 -1.14
N PRO A 200 23.05 -6.95 0.03
CA PRO A 200 21.99 -6.16 0.69
C PRO A 200 22.42 -4.72 0.95
N GLU A 201 23.71 -4.50 1.26
CA GLU A 201 24.32 -3.20 1.51
C GLU A 201 24.14 -2.19 0.37
N ARG A 202 24.03 -2.67 -0.87
CA ARG A 202 23.83 -1.83 -2.06
C ARG A 202 22.42 -1.95 -2.63
N ALA A 203 21.88 -3.16 -2.63
CA ALA A 203 20.57 -3.44 -3.21
C ALA A 203 19.45 -2.76 -2.41
N PHE A 204 19.54 -2.77 -1.08
CA PHE A 204 18.48 -2.24 -0.23
C PHE A 204 18.35 -0.72 -0.31
N PRO A 205 19.42 0.09 -0.14
CA PRO A 205 19.30 1.55 -0.29
C PRO A 205 18.81 1.97 -1.67
N LEU A 206 19.32 1.31 -2.73
CA LEU A 206 18.90 1.56 -4.10
C LEU A 206 17.41 1.23 -4.28
N ALA A 207 16.95 0.09 -3.76
CA ALA A 207 15.55 -0.30 -3.83
C ALA A 207 14.66 0.72 -3.12
N MET A 208 15.03 1.20 -1.91
CA MET A 208 14.23 2.20 -1.19
C MET A 208 14.13 3.51 -1.96
N PHE A 209 15.25 3.97 -2.51
CA PHE A 209 15.29 5.21 -3.29
C PHE A 209 14.47 5.13 -4.58
N LEU A 210 14.43 3.97 -5.25
CA LEU A 210 13.64 3.77 -6.47
C LEU A 210 12.17 3.52 -6.19
N VAL A 211 11.84 2.79 -5.12
CA VAL A 211 10.46 2.41 -4.79
C VAL A 211 9.64 3.62 -4.38
N LEU A 212 10.19 4.55 -3.60
CA LEU A 212 9.45 5.73 -3.12
C LEU A 212 8.82 6.57 -4.25
N PRO A 213 9.56 7.05 -5.27
CA PRO A 213 8.97 7.82 -6.36
C PRO A 213 8.02 6.98 -7.22
N VAL A 214 8.33 5.70 -7.44
CA VAL A 214 7.45 4.80 -8.21
C VAL A 214 6.12 4.58 -7.49
N LEU A 215 6.16 4.35 -6.18
CA LEU A 215 4.97 4.17 -5.34
C LEU A 215 4.14 5.45 -5.30
N THR A 216 4.80 6.60 -5.08
CA THR A 216 4.13 7.91 -5.08
C THR A 216 3.44 8.19 -6.42
N ALA A 217 4.10 7.89 -7.54
CA ALA A 217 3.51 8.04 -8.87
C ALA A 217 2.37 7.06 -9.12
N ALA A 218 2.50 5.80 -8.67
CA ALA A 218 1.47 4.77 -8.80
C ALA A 218 0.18 5.11 -8.03
N TYR A 219 0.27 5.93 -6.97
CA TYR A 219 -0.89 6.47 -6.27
C TYR A 219 -1.41 7.78 -6.85
N LEU A 220 -0.51 8.74 -7.05
CA LEU A 220 -0.88 10.11 -7.42
C LEU A 220 -1.48 10.18 -8.83
N LEU A 221 -0.90 9.46 -9.80
CA LEU A 221 -1.32 9.58 -11.20
C LEU A 221 -2.72 9.01 -11.45
N PRO A 222 -3.07 7.79 -11.01
CA PRO A 222 -4.41 7.24 -11.24
C PRO A 222 -5.49 8.04 -10.52
N ILE A 223 -5.25 8.43 -9.26
CA ILE A 223 -6.21 9.21 -8.47
C ILE A 223 -6.39 10.61 -9.08
N GLY A 224 -5.30 11.29 -9.39
CA GLY A 224 -5.34 12.61 -10.01
C GLY A 224 -6.01 12.59 -11.38
N ALA A 225 -5.76 11.55 -12.19
CA ALA A 225 -6.37 11.39 -13.49
C ALA A 225 -7.87 11.06 -13.40
N ALA A 226 -8.26 10.16 -12.49
CA ALA A 226 -9.67 9.86 -12.23
C ALA A 226 -10.44 11.10 -11.74
N LEU A 227 -9.88 11.88 -10.82
CA LEU A 227 -10.46 13.16 -10.39
C LEU A 227 -10.53 14.19 -11.54
N ALA A 228 -9.49 14.26 -12.38
CA ALA A 228 -9.44 15.19 -13.51
C ALA A 228 -10.43 14.82 -14.63
N SER A 229 -10.76 13.53 -14.77
CA SER A 229 -11.74 13.07 -15.76
C SER A 229 -13.14 13.60 -15.50
N GLY A 230 -13.47 13.87 -14.22
CA GLY A 230 -14.81 14.27 -13.80
C GLY A 230 -15.91 13.25 -14.11
N ALA A 231 -15.54 11.98 -14.42
CA ALA A 231 -16.50 10.95 -14.81
C ALA A 231 -17.45 10.57 -13.66
N LEU A 232 -16.95 10.54 -12.43
CA LEU A 232 -17.73 10.32 -11.21
C LEU A 232 -17.56 11.48 -10.21
N PRO A 233 -18.65 11.95 -9.58
CA PRO A 233 -18.57 12.91 -8.48
C PRO A 233 -17.72 12.37 -7.33
N TRP A 234 -16.73 13.12 -6.87
CA TRP A 234 -15.79 12.73 -5.81
C TRP A 234 -16.44 12.33 -4.48
N ASN A 235 -17.66 12.80 -4.21
CA ASN A 235 -18.44 12.51 -3.01
C ASN A 235 -19.15 11.15 -3.06
N GLU A 236 -19.21 10.51 -4.23
CA GLU A 236 -19.80 9.19 -4.44
C GLU A 236 -18.73 8.09 -4.55
N TRP A 237 -17.45 8.44 -4.39
CA TRP A 237 -16.36 7.48 -4.48
C TRP A 237 -16.43 6.51 -3.30
N THR A 238 -16.39 5.23 -3.61
CA THR A 238 -16.19 4.14 -2.67
C THR A 238 -15.06 3.23 -3.12
N THR A 239 -14.57 2.35 -2.25
CA THR A 239 -13.69 1.24 -2.62
C THR A 239 -14.24 0.54 -3.88
N GLY A 240 -13.43 0.45 -4.94
CA GLY A 240 -13.87 -0.09 -6.23
C GLY A 240 -14.30 0.94 -7.28
N THR A 241 -14.13 2.24 -7.05
CA THR A 241 -14.51 3.29 -8.02
C THR A 241 -13.51 3.46 -9.16
N LEU A 242 -12.21 3.24 -8.94
CA LEU A 242 -11.18 3.40 -9.96
C LEU A 242 -11.39 2.63 -11.29
N PRO A 243 -11.98 1.41 -11.35
CA PRO A 243 -12.25 0.73 -12.62
C PRO A 243 -13.37 1.38 -13.48
N VAL A 244 -14.03 2.45 -13.02
CA VAL A 244 -15.13 3.15 -13.71
C VAL A 244 -14.63 4.44 -14.37
#